data_AF-A0AA40A131-F1
#
_entry.id   AF-A0AA40A131-F1
#
_cell.length_a   1.000
_cell.length_b   1.000
_cell.length_c   1.000
_cell.angle_alpha   90.00
_cell.angle_beta   90.00
_cell.angle_gamma   90.00
#
_symmetry.space_group_name_H-M   'P 1'
#
loop_
_entity.id
_entity.type
_entity.pdbx_description
1 polymer ?
#
loop_
_entity_poly.entity_id
_entity_poly.type
_entity_poly.pdbx_seq_one_letter_code
_entity_poly.pdbx_strand_id
1 'polypeptide(L)'
;MVRKRTADERRRCAEENGFNDDDTDVDDEPVPREVLDYTKERYRDQMDLWIEYKTTHPEATPHQLKTLKHFAKFIAKSAKGVLDPEGKPTVQTVRNYFRCFVSGWNLDNPTCLISRDFTDSITN
;
A
#
# COMPACT_ATOMS: atom_id res chain seq x y z
N MET A 1 8.96 -10.46 25.40
CA MET A 1 9.55 -10.78 24.08
C MET A 1 8.61 -11.74 23.37
N VAL A 2 8.17 -11.43 22.16
CA VAL A 2 7.36 -12.36 21.34
C VAL A 2 8.29 -13.46 20.82
N ARG A 3 7.95 -14.73 21.08
CA ARG A 3 8.72 -15.89 20.58
C ARG A 3 8.64 -15.91 19.05
N LYS A 4 9.79 -15.93 18.38
CA LYS A 4 9.86 -16.11 16.91
C LYS A 4 9.41 -17.53 16.56
N ARG A 5 8.61 -17.66 15.50
CA ARG A 5 8.20 -18.99 14.98
C ARG A 5 9.41 -19.75 14.48
N THR A 6 9.46 -21.06 14.72
CA THR A 6 10.49 -21.95 14.17
C THR A 6 10.29 -22.14 12.66
N ALA A 7 11.25 -22.78 11.97
CA ALA A 7 11.10 -23.11 10.55
C ALA A 7 9.92 -24.08 10.34
N ASP A 8 9.81 -25.11 11.16
CA ASP A 8 8.75 -26.12 11.09
C ASP A 8 7.38 -25.51 11.37
N GLU A 9 7.27 -24.60 12.35
CA GLU A 9 6.03 -23.87 12.63
C GLU A 9 5.59 -23.01 11.44
N ARG A 10 6.53 -22.50 10.64
CA ARG A 10 6.20 -21.73 9.42
C ARG A 10 5.76 -22.65 8.28
N ARG A 11 6.44 -23.78 8.07
CA ARG A 11 6.09 -24.76 7.02
C ARG A 11 4.72 -25.39 7.28
N ARG A 12 4.47 -25.84 8.51
CA ARG A 12 3.15 -26.37 8.89
C ARG A 12 2.04 -25.34 8.71
N CYS A 13 2.29 -24.09 9.08
CA CYS A 13 1.30 -23.02 8.89
C CYS A 13 1.04 -22.77 7.39
N ALA A 14 2.04 -22.86 6.51
CA ALA A 14 1.83 -22.71 5.07
C ALA A 14 0.95 -23.85 4.51
N GLU A 15 1.27 -25.10 4.86
CA GLU A 15 0.50 -26.30 4.47
C GLU A 15 -0.95 -26.22 4.98
N GLU A 16 -1.15 -25.82 6.24
CA GLU A 16 -2.50 -25.60 6.84
C GLU A 16 -3.30 -24.52 6.09
N ASN A 17 -2.63 -23.56 5.45
CA ASN A 17 -3.26 -22.51 4.63
C ASN A 17 -3.32 -22.86 3.13
N GLY A 18 -3.11 -24.14 2.77
CA GLY A 18 -3.27 -24.62 1.40
C GLY A 18 -2.08 -24.38 0.47
N PHE A 19 -0.90 -24.10 1.02
CA PHE A 19 0.32 -24.03 0.22
C PHE A 19 0.64 -25.38 -0.42
N ASN A 20 0.80 -25.39 -1.74
CA ASN A 20 1.24 -26.55 -2.52
C ASN A 20 2.72 -26.37 -2.89
N ASP A 21 3.56 -27.39 -2.65
CA ASP A 21 4.98 -27.39 -3.02
C ASP A 21 5.15 -27.62 -4.56
N ASP A 22 4.09 -27.97 -5.30
CA ASP A 22 4.08 -28.07 -6.77
C ASP A 22 3.94 -26.69 -7.42
N ASP A 23 4.96 -26.28 -8.18
CA ASP A 23 5.06 -25.00 -8.88
C ASP A 23 4.75 -25.10 -10.39
N THR A 24 4.30 -26.27 -10.88
CA THR A 24 4.05 -26.51 -12.31
C THR A 24 3.00 -25.57 -12.92
N ASP A 25 2.08 -25.04 -12.11
CA ASP A 25 1.00 -24.12 -12.51
C ASP A 25 1.27 -22.66 -12.07
N VAL A 26 2.51 -22.34 -11.69
CA VAL A 26 2.92 -20.99 -11.31
C VAL A 26 3.56 -20.32 -12.52
N ASP A 27 2.95 -19.26 -13.01
CA ASP A 27 3.50 -18.41 -14.07
C ASP A 27 4.24 -17.18 -13.48
N ASP A 28 4.83 -16.36 -14.36
CA ASP A 28 5.50 -15.11 -13.96
C ASP A 28 4.51 -13.98 -13.60
N GLU A 29 3.19 -14.25 -13.62
CA GLU A 29 2.19 -13.23 -13.29
C GLU A 29 2.18 -12.94 -11.78
N PRO A 30 1.89 -11.68 -11.38
CA PRO A 30 1.80 -11.35 -9.97
C PRO A 30 0.67 -12.13 -9.30
N VAL A 31 1.02 -13.00 -8.34
CA VAL A 31 0.03 -13.70 -7.49
C VAL A 31 -0.91 -12.67 -6.84
N PRO A 32 -2.21 -12.63 -7.18
CA PRO A 32 -3.15 -11.76 -6.53
C PRO A 32 -3.34 -12.27 -5.11
N ARG A 33 -2.78 -11.58 -4.12
CA ARG A 33 -3.17 -11.86 -2.73
C ARG A 33 -4.64 -11.52 -2.61
N GLU A 34 -5.46 -12.47 -2.17
CA GLU A 34 -6.79 -12.15 -1.66
C GLU A 34 -6.62 -11.08 -0.56
N VAL A 35 -7.04 -9.87 -0.89
CA VAL A 35 -6.92 -8.73 0.01
C VAL A 35 -8.03 -8.87 1.05
N LEU A 36 -7.65 -9.06 2.31
CA LEU A 36 -8.59 -9.06 3.44
C LEU A 36 -9.48 -7.80 3.38
N ASP A 37 -10.76 -7.91 3.75
CA ASP A 37 -11.72 -6.80 3.63
C ASP A 37 -11.27 -5.54 4.39
N TYR A 38 -10.65 -5.72 5.57
CA TYR A 38 -10.02 -4.63 6.31
C TYR A 38 -8.96 -3.86 5.50
N THR A 39 -8.21 -4.56 4.64
CA THR A 39 -7.21 -3.94 3.78
C THR A 39 -7.87 -3.23 2.59
N LYS A 40 -8.99 -3.75 2.07
CA LYS A 40 -9.79 -3.06 1.04
C LYS A 40 -10.37 -1.75 1.57
N GLU A 41 -10.85 -1.73 2.81
CA GLU A 41 -11.30 -0.49 3.47
C GLU A 41 -10.18 0.54 3.53
N ARG A 42 -8.98 0.13 3.95
CA ARG A 42 -7.81 1.03 3.95
C ARG A 42 -7.45 1.56 2.56
N TYR A 43 -7.62 0.76 1.50
CA TYR A 43 -7.39 1.24 0.13
C TYR A 43 -8.43 2.29 -0.24
N ARG A 44 -9.70 2.03 0.06
CA ARG A 44 -10.80 2.98 -0.16
C ARG A 44 -10.55 4.30 0.56
N ASP A 45 -10.18 4.28 1.84
CA ASP A 45 -9.90 5.50 2.61
C ASP A 45 -8.83 6.39 1.94
N GLN A 46 -7.79 5.77 1.37
CA GLN A 46 -6.73 6.52 0.69
C GLN A 46 -7.12 6.96 -0.72
N MET A 47 -8.00 6.23 -1.40
CA MET A 47 -8.60 6.66 -2.67
C MET A 47 -9.55 7.84 -2.47
N ASP A 48 -10.35 7.83 -1.40
CA ASP A 48 -11.22 8.95 -1.02
C ASP A 48 -10.38 10.20 -0.71
N LEU A 49 -9.28 10.05 0.03
CA LEU A 49 -8.34 11.14 0.29
C LEU A 49 -7.70 11.70 -1.00
N TRP A 50 -7.46 10.84 -2.01
CA TRP A 50 -7.00 11.28 -3.33
C TRP A 50 -8.07 12.09 -4.07
N ILE A 51 -9.34 11.66 -4.01
CA ILE A 51 -10.47 12.40 -4.58
C ILE A 51 -10.59 13.78 -3.91
N GLU A 52 -10.48 13.85 -2.59
CA GLU A 52 -10.46 15.11 -1.84
C GLU A 52 -9.29 16.01 -2.27
N TYR A 53 -8.08 15.46 -2.41
CA TYR A 53 -6.93 16.19 -2.91
C TYR A 53 -7.19 16.79 -4.30
N LYS A 54 -7.85 16.04 -5.19
CA LYS A 54 -8.22 16.49 -6.54
C LYS A 54 -9.26 17.61 -6.57
N THR A 55 -10.04 17.82 -5.50
CA THR A 55 -10.99 18.95 -5.45
C THR A 55 -10.28 20.31 -5.54
N THR A 56 -9.04 20.38 -5.06
CA THR A 56 -8.19 21.59 -5.11
C THR A 56 -7.10 21.51 -6.18
N HIS A 57 -6.88 20.33 -6.77
CA HIS A 57 -5.88 20.06 -7.81
C HIS A 57 -6.50 19.19 -8.92
N PRO A 58 -7.45 19.72 -9.72
CA PRO A 58 -8.24 18.91 -10.65
C PRO A 58 -7.41 18.25 -11.75
N GLU A 59 -6.32 18.88 -12.16
CA GLU A 59 -5.34 18.38 -13.15
C GLU A 59 -4.36 17.34 -12.59
N ALA A 60 -4.42 17.05 -11.28
CA ALA A 60 -3.53 16.08 -10.66
C ALA A 60 -3.70 14.68 -11.25
N THR A 61 -2.57 14.09 -11.63
CA THR A 61 -2.45 12.72 -12.11
C THR A 61 -1.44 11.94 -11.25
N PRO A 62 -1.73 10.68 -10.90
CA PRO A 62 -0.80 9.86 -10.14
C PRO A 62 0.36 9.33 -10.99
N HIS A 63 0.41 9.64 -12.29
CA HIS A 63 1.51 9.29 -13.20
C HIS A 63 2.61 10.36 -13.25
N GLN A 64 2.59 11.32 -12.32
CA GLN A 64 3.62 12.34 -12.18
C GLN A 64 4.22 12.31 -10.78
N LEU A 65 5.54 12.09 -10.69
CA LEU A 65 6.25 12.05 -9.42
C LEU A 65 6.05 13.32 -8.59
N LYS A 66 6.00 14.50 -9.23
CA LYS A 66 5.75 15.77 -8.55
C LYS A 66 4.39 15.78 -7.84
N THR A 67 3.35 15.30 -8.52
CA THR A 67 1.99 15.19 -7.98
C THR A 67 1.95 14.21 -6.83
N LEU A 68 2.55 13.03 -6.98
CA LEU A 68 2.61 12.04 -5.91
C LEU A 68 3.38 12.55 -4.68
N LYS A 69 4.48 13.30 -4.87
CA LYS A 69 5.21 13.95 -3.75
C LYS A 69 4.36 15.01 -3.05
N HIS A 70 3.55 15.76 -3.80
CA HIS A 70 2.64 16.75 -3.21
C HIS A 70 1.49 16.06 -2.44
N PHE A 71 0.92 15.00 -3.01
CA PHE A 71 -0.08 14.20 -2.35
C PHE A 71 0.45 13.51 -1.08
N ALA A 72 1.69 12.99 -1.08
CA ALA A 72 2.31 12.45 0.13
C ALA A 72 2.44 13.50 1.25
N LYS A 73 2.69 14.78 0.91
CA LYS A 73 2.65 15.88 1.88
C LYS A 73 1.23 16.12 2.39
N PHE A 74 0.22 16.02 1.53
CA PHE A 74 -1.18 16.15 1.93
C PHE A 74 -1.56 15.05 2.93
N ILE A 75 -1.22 13.77 2.65
CA ILE A 75 -1.37 12.65 3.59
C ILE A 75 -0.71 12.96 4.94
N ALA A 76 0.54 13.42 4.93
CA ALA A 76 1.28 13.74 6.14
C ALA A 76 0.67 14.90 6.94
N LYS A 77 -0.09 15.80 6.29
CA LYS A 77 -0.74 16.93 6.95
C LYS A 77 -2.17 16.63 7.39
N SER A 78 -2.83 15.65 6.75
CA SER A 78 -4.19 15.23 7.10
C SER A 78 -4.23 14.08 8.12
N ALA A 79 -3.15 13.29 8.24
CA ALA A 79 -3.11 12.15 9.13
C ALA A 79 -3.16 12.56 10.61
N LYS A 80 -4.17 12.06 11.33
CA LYS A 80 -4.37 12.23 12.78
C LYS A 80 -3.82 11.07 13.63
N GLY A 81 -3.04 10.17 13.02
CA GLY A 81 -2.62 8.87 13.59
C GLY A 81 -1.41 8.92 14.54
N VAL A 82 -0.64 7.82 14.62
CA VAL A 82 0.54 7.71 15.51
C VAL A 82 1.52 8.84 15.25
N LEU A 83 1.58 9.73 16.23
CA LEU A 83 2.43 10.90 16.18
C LEU A 83 3.83 10.55 16.71
N ASP A 84 4.84 11.13 16.09
CA ASP A 84 6.17 11.23 16.66
C ASP A 84 6.15 12.12 17.92
N PRO A 85 7.26 12.25 18.66
CA PRO A 85 7.33 13.12 19.83
C PRO A 85 6.99 14.60 19.57
N GLU A 86 7.01 15.05 18.32
CA GLU A 86 6.65 16.41 17.90
C GLU A 86 5.17 16.56 17.52
N GLY A 87 4.35 15.51 17.68
CA GLY A 87 2.94 15.56 17.33
C GLY A 87 2.68 15.46 15.83
N LYS A 88 3.62 14.93 15.03
CA LYS A 88 3.48 14.75 13.58
C LYS A 88 3.35 13.27 13.23
N PRO A 89 2.58 12.87 12.20
CA PRO A 89 2.52 11.48 11.79
C PRO A 89 3.92 10.94 11.44
N THR A 90 4.23 9.75 11.97
CA THR A 90 5.51 9.11 11.71
C THR A 90 5.73 8.84 10.21
N VAL A 91 6.99 8.87 9.76
CA VAL A 91 7.37 8.54 8.37
C VAL A 91 6.78 7.20 7.93
N GLN A 92 6.80 6.19 8.82
CA GLN A 92 6.23 4.88 8.54
C GLN A 92 4.72 4.92 8.28
N THR A 93 3.98 5.78 9.00
CA THR A 93 2.53 5.95 8.81
C THR A 93 2.25 6.51 7.42
N VAL A 94 2.95 7.58 7.03
CA VAL A 94 2.79 8.22 5.71
C VAL A 94 3.14 7.23 4.58
N ARG A 95 4.22 6.45 4.74
CA ARG A 95 4.60 5.41 3.78
C ARG A 95 3.53 4.33 3.63
N ASN A 96 2.95 3.87 4.76
CA ASN A 96 1.91 2.85 4.73
C ASN A 96 0.64 3.35 4.03
N TYR A 97 0.22 4.58 4.33
CA TYR A 97 -0.93 5.22 3.68
C TYR A 97 -0.70 5.41 2.18
N PHE A 98 0.48 5.90 1.81
CA PHE A 98 0.83 6.04 0.40
C PHE A 98 0.84 4.69 -0.34
N ARG A 99 1.35 3.61 0.26
CA ARG A 99 1.29 2.26 -0.33
C ARG A 99 -0.13 1.74 -0.49
N CYS A 100 -1.02 2.05 0.46
CA CYS A 100 -2.43 1.70 0.36
C CYS A 100 -3.10 2.43 -0.80
N PHE A 101 -2.78 3.72 -1.01
CA PHE A 101 -3.22 4.47 -2.19
C PHE A 101 -2.76 3.82 -3.49
N VAL A 102 -1.45 3.52 -3.63
CA VAL A 102 -0.90 2.92 -4.85
C VAL A 102 -1.54 1.56 -5.14
N SER A 103 -1.75 0.75 -4.10
CA SER A 103 -2.41 -0.56 -4.24
C SER A 103 -3.86 -0.41 -4.67
N GLY A 104 -4.62 0.49 -4.03
CA GLY A 104 -6.00 0.79 -4.41
C GLY A 104 -6.13 1.29 -5.84
N TRP A 105 -5.28 2.25 -6.24
CA TRP A 105 -5.27 2.77 -7.59
C TRP A 105 -5.01 1.68 -8.63
N ASN A 106 -3.99 0.85 -8.41
CA ASN A 106 -3.61 -0.20 -9.36
C ASN A 106 -4.67 -1.31 -9.46
N LEU A 107 -5.40 -1.60 -8.38
CA LEU A 107 -6.54 -2.52 -8.39
C LEU A 107 -7.70 -1.96 -9.22
N ASP A 108 -8.03 -0.68 -9.04
CA ASP A 108 -9.13 -0.03 -9.76
C ASP A 108 -8.78 0.33 -11.22
N ASN A 109 -7.49 0.45 -11.54
CA ASN A 109 -6.97 0.90 -12.84
C ASN A 109 -5.90 -0.05 -13.40
N PRO A 110 -6.24 -1.31 -13.73
CA PRO A 110 -5.26 -2.33 -14.11
C PRO A 110 -4.45 -2.00 -15.37
N THR A 111 -5.00 -1.15 -16.26
CA THR A 111 -4.32 -0.71 -17.50
C THR A 111 -3.54 0.61 -17.33
N CYS A 112 -3.59 1.25 -16.16
CA CYS A 112 -3.01 2.56 -15.91
C CYS A 112 -2.32 2.58 -14.54
N LEU A 113 -1.25 1.79 -14.43
CA LEU A 113 -0.56 1.57 -13.17
C LEU A 113 0.32 2.77 -12.77
N ILE A 114 0.45 3.00 -11.46
CA ILE A 114 1.48 3.88 -10.91
C ILE A 114 2.81 3.15 -10.97
N SER A 115 3.83 3.79 -11.56
CA SER A 115 5.18 3.21 -11.67
C SER A 115 5.76 2.85 -10.29
N ARG A 116 6.41 1.68 -10.21
CA ARG A 116 7.13 1.24 -9.02
C ARG A 116 8.23 2.23 -8.62
N ASP A 117 8.96 2.78 -9.59
CA ASP A 117 10.02 3.76 -9.34
C ASP A 117 9.52 5.01 -8.61
N PHE A 118 8.28 5.43 -8.91
CA PHE A 118 7.67 6.58 -8.23
C PHE A 118 7.26 6.24 -6.80
N THR A 119 6.76 5.03 -6.60
CA THR A 119 6.40 4.51 -5.28
C THR A 119 7.64 4.39 -4.40
N ASP A 120 8.75 3.92 -4.96
CA ASP A 120 10.02 3.77 -4.25
C ASP A 120 10.64 5.13 -3.93
N SER A 121 10.59 6.12 -4.83
CA SER A 121 11.09 7.48 -4.56
C SER A 121 10.36 8.19 -3.40
N ILE A 122 9.16 7.74 -3.02
CA ILE A 122 8.37 8.34 -1.93
C ILE A 122 8.47 7.49 -0.66
N THR A 123 8.67 6.19 -0.80
CA THR A 123 8.64 5.24 0.32
C THR A 123 9.99 4.72 0.79
N ASN A 124 11.09 5.05 0.10
CA ASN A 124 12.47 4.82 0.54
C ASN A 124 13.01 5.95 1.43
#